data_AF-A0AA41STJ0-F1
#
_entry.id   AF-A0AA41STJ0-F1
#
_cell.length_a   1.000
_cell.length_b   1.000
_cell.length_c   1.000
_cell.angle_alpha   90.00
_cell.angle_beta   90.00
_cell.angle_gamma   90.00
#
_symmetry.space_group_name_H-M   'P 1'
#
loop_
_entity.id
_entity.type
_entity.pdbx_description
1 polymer ?
#
loop_
_entity_poly.entity_id
_entity_poly.type
_entity_poly.pdbx_seq_one_letter_code
_entity_poly.pdbx_strand_id
1 'polypeptide(L)'
;MKFKPNQTRTYDREGFRKRAACLCFRSEQEDECFSGWKYKVRVLLVSSSRYPDQWIVPGGGMEPEEEPGGAAVREVLESKEN
;
A
#
# COMPACT_ATOMS: atom_id res chain seq x y z
N MET A 1 -7.73 -0.54 13.58
CA MET A 1 -7.16 -1.70 12.86
C MET A 1 -8.31 -2.24 12.03
N LYS A 2 -8.22 -2.22 10.69
CA LYS A 2 -9.20 -2.93 9.85
C LYS A 2 -9.13 -4.42 10.22
N PHE A 3 -10.20 -4.95 10.82
CA PHE A 3 -10.32 -6.36 11.12
C PHE A 3 -10.71 -7.08 9.83
N LYS A 4 -9.78 -7.84 9.25
CA LYS A 4 -10.04 -8.70 8.10
C LYS A 4 -10.21 -10.14 8.64
N PRO A 5 -11.45 -10.66 8.76
CA PRO A 5 -11.73 -11.91 9.46
C PRO A 5 -11.02 -13.13 8.87
N ASN A 6 -10.63 -13.09 7.60
CA ASN A 6 -10.02 -14.22 6.89
C ASN A 6 -8.51 -14.05 6.65
N GLN A 7 -7.88 -12.99 7.15
CA GLN A 7 -6.48 -12.72 6.85
C GLN A 7 -5.54 -13.38 7.88
N THR A 8 -4.94 -14.49 7.50
CA THR A 8 -3.92 -15.18 8.31
C THR A 8 -2.62 -14.38 8.33
N ARG A 9 -2.05 -14.15 9.52
CA ARG A 9 -0.76 -13.46 9.67
C ARG A 9 0.38 -14.43 9.42
N THR A 10 1.32 -14.04 8.57
CA THR A 10 2.56 -14.78 8.32
C THR A 10 3.77 -14.07 8.90
N TYR A 11 4.82 -14.85 9.21
CA TYR A 11 6.06 -14.38 9.84
C TYR A 11 7.27 -14.95 9.11
N ASP A 12 8.40 -14.25 9.16
CA ASP A 12 9.69 -14.77 8.71
C ASP A 12 10.37 -15.63 9.80
N ARG A 13 11.60 -16.09 9.52
CA ARG A 13 12.36 -16.95 10.43
C ARG A 13 12.81 -16.24 11.71
N GLU A 14 12.86 -14.91 11.68
CA GLU A 14 13.25 -14.07 12.81
C GLU A 14 12.03 -13.60 13.63
N GLY A 15 10.81 -13.95 13.19
CA GLY A 15 9.57 -13.64 13.87
C GLY A 15 8.96 -12.29 13.47
N PHE A 16 9.48 -11.61 12.45
CA PHE A 16 8.85 -10.39 11.94
C PHE A 16 7.63 -10.73 11.10
N ARG A 17 6.56 -9.94 11.27
CA ARG A 17 5.35 -10.08 10.47
C ARG A 17 5.64 -9.70 9.02
N LYS A 18 5.39 -10.63 8.09
CA LYS A 18 5.53 -10.37 6.66
C LYS A 18 4.44 -9.42 6.17
N ARG A 19 4.87 -8.38 5.45
CA ARG A 19 4.01 -7.33 4.91
C ARG A 19 4.44 -6.95 3.51
N ALA A 20 3.47 -6.57 2.70
CA ALA A 20 3.69 -6.07 1.35
C ALA A 20 2.92 -4.76 1.14
N ALA A 21 3.49 -3.86 0.34
CA ALA A 21 2.96 -2.54 0.03
C ALA A 21 3.39 -2.14 -1.37
N CYS A 22 2.73 -1.13 -1.95
CA CYS A 22 3.08 -0.63 -3.28
C CYS A 22 2.97 0.90 -3.31
N LEU A 23 3.95 1.55 -3.96
CA LEU A 23 3.86 2.95 -4.33
C LEU A 23 3.08 3.04 -5.65
N CYS A 24 1.81 3.45 -5.57
CA CYS A 24 0.97 3.54 -6.75
C CYS A 24 1.12 4.92 -7.40
N PHE A 25 1.91 4.97 -8.48
CA PHE A 25 2.07 6.18 -9.29
C PHE A 25 0.87 6.39 -10.21
N ARG A 26 0.51 7.65 -10.45
CA ARG A 26 -0.56 7.98 -11.42
C ARG A 26 -0.12 7.73 -12.87
N SER A 27 1.15 7.99 -13.17
CA SER A 27 1.75 7.85 -14.49
C SER A 27 3.25 7.62 -14.34
N GLU A 28 3.87 7.01 -15.35
CA GLU A 28 5.33 6.92 -15.48
C GLU A 28 5.97 8.25 -15.87
N GLN A 29 5.18 9.16 -16.44
CA GLN A 29 5.61 10.49 -16.86
C GLN A 29 5.60 11.46 -15.68
N GLU A 30 6.66 12.26 -15.59
CA GLU A 30 6.71 13.45 -14.76
C GLU A 30 5.80 14.50 -15.41
N ASP A 31 4.74 14.94 -14.71
CA ASP A 31 3.90 16.04 -15.22
C ASP A 31 4.79 17.29 -15.31
N GLU A 32 5.02 17.84 -16.51
CA GLU A 32 5.52 19.21 -16.67
C GLU A 32 4.45 20.15 -16.10
N CYS A 33 4.66 20.60 -14.86
CA CYS A 33 3.68 21.39 -14.16
C CYS A 33 4.00 22.88 -14.38
N PHE A 34 3.06 23.62 -14.96
CA PHE A 34 3.11 25.09 -15.08
C PHE A 34 3.23 25.82 -13.73
N SER A 35 3.19 25.10 -12.60
CA SER A 35 3.33 25.63 -11.25
C SER A 35 4.73 25.35 -10.67
N GLY A 36 5.75 26.12 -11.07
CA GLY A 36 7.02 26.32 -10.31
C GLY A 36 7.92 25.12 -9.99
N TRP A 37 7.48 23.88 -10.16
CA TRP A 37 8.25 22.66 -9.92
C TRP A 37 8.54 21.97 -11.23
N LYS A 38 9.84 21.72 -11.46
CA LYS A 38 10.37 21.15 -12.70
C LYS A 38 9.85 19.73 -12.97
N TYR A 39 9.54 18.97 -11.93
CA TYR A 39 9.05 17.60 -12.02
C TYR A 39 7.99 17.36 -10.96
N LYS A 40 6.84 16.79 -11.34
CA LYS A 40 5.77 16.44 -10.40
C LYS A 40 5.40 14.97 -10.56
N VAL A 41 5.68 14.20 -9.51
CA VAL A 41 5.27 12.80 -9.38
C VAL A 41 4.08 12.74 -8.42
N ARG A 42 3.04 11.99 -8.78
CA ARG A 42 1.87 11.78 -7.92
C ARG A 42 1.82 10.33 -7.46
N VAL A 43 1.72 10.15 -6.15
CA VAL A 43 1.55 8.85 -5.51
C VAL A 43 0.20 8.81 -4.80
N LEU A 44 -0.48 7.66 -4.87
CA LEU A 44 -1.70 7.43 -4.10
C LEU A 44 -1.37 7.08 -2.65
N LEU A 45 -1.98 7.81 -1.72
CA LEU A 45 -2.03 7.46 -0.30
C LEU A 45 -3.46 7.13 0.10
N VAL A 46 -3.60 6.34 1.16
CA VAL A 46 -4.90 6.00 1.76
C VAL A 46 -4.96 6.50 3.20
N SER A 47 -6.16 6.75 3.71
CA SER A 47 -6.32 7.15 5.11
C SER A 47 -5.98 5.99 6.05
N SER A 48 -5.31 6.31 7.15
CA SER A 48 -4.94 5.32 8.15
C SER A 48 -6.17 4.81 8.89
N SER A 49 -6.30 3.48 8.97
CA SER A 49 -7.38 2.83 9.72
C SER A 49 -7.32 3.03 11.24
N ARG A 50 -6.24 3.59 11.77
CA ARG A 50 -6.08 3.86 13.20
C ARG A 50 -6.14 5.37 13.50
N TYR A 51 -5.66 6.20 12.57
CA TYR A 51 -5.60 7.65 12.70
C TYR A 51 -6.13 8.25 11.38
N PRO A 52 -7.44 8.48 11.24
CA PRO A 52 -8.06 8.84 9.95
C PRO A 52 -7.56 10.16 9.33
N ASP A 53 -6.96 11.02 10.15
CA ASP A 53 -6.31 12.27 9.79
C ASP A 53 -4.90 12.08 9.18
N GLN A 54 -4.37 10.85 9.23
CA GLN A 54 -3.06 10.50 8.70
C GLN A 54 -3.16 9.72 7.39
N TRP A 55 -2.20 9.98 6.50
CA TRP A 55 -2.06 9.31 5.22
C TRP A 55 -0.97 8.25 5.29
N ILE A 56 -1.23 7.08 4.72
CA ILE A 56 -0.29 5.95 4.68
C ILE A 56 -0.18 5.38 3.27
N VAL A 57 0.93 4.70 3.01
CA VAL A 57 1.09 3.89 1.79
C VAL A 57 0.17 2.67 1.89
N PRO A 58 -0.59 2.35 0.82
CA PRO A 58 -1.43 1.16 0.81
C PRO A 58 -0.60 -0.12 0.92
N GLY A 59 -1.02 -1.01 1.82
CA GLY A 59 -0.32 -2.26 2.09
C GLY A 59 -0.83 -2.97 3.34
N GLY A 60 -0.48 -4.25 3.48
CA GLY A 60 -1.01 -5.12 4.52
C GLY A 60 -0.16 -6.35 4.79
N GLY A 61 -0.78 -7.41 5.27
CA GLY A 61 -0.10 -8.67 5.60
C GLY A 61 -0.03 -9.59 4.39
N MET A 62 1.06 -10.34 4.29
CA MET A 62 1.13 -11.44 3.33
C MET A 62 0.34 -12.65 3.84
N GLU A 63 -0.39 -13.31 2.95
CA GLU A 63 -1.06 -14.58 3.22
C GLU A 63 -0.10 -15.77 3.08
N PRO A 64 -0.44 -16.96 3.62
CA PRO A 64 0.39 -18.15 3.46
C PRO A 64 0.61 -18.50 1.99
N GLU A 65 1.83 -18.91 1.63
CA GLU A 65 2.24 -19.24 0.26
C GLU A 65 2.06 -18.11 -0.79
N GLU A 66 1.78 -16.88 -0.36
CA GLU A 66 1.59 -15.74 -1.25
C GLU A 66 2.94 -15.10 -1.61
N GLU A 67 3.16 -14.85 -2.89
CA GLU A 67 4.33 -14.09 -3.37
C GLU A 67 4.23 -12.60 -2.97
N PRO A 68 5.33 -11.93 -2.59
CA PRO A 68 5.31 -10.54 -2.14
C PRO A 68 4.65 -9.57 -3.14
N GLY A 69 4.88 -9.78 -4.44
CA GLY A 69 4.26 -8.97 -5.50
C GLY A 69 2.74 -9.16 -5.57
N GLY A 70 2.26 -10.40 -5.42
CA GLY A 70 0.83 -10.71 -5.35
C GLY A 70 0.16 -10.04 -4.16
N ALA A 71 0.79 -10.15 -2.98
CA ALA A 71 0.33 -9.50 -1.75
C ALA A 71 0.24 -7.98 -1.89
N ALA A 72 1.23 -7.35 -2.54
CA ALA A 72 1.22 -5.90 -2.77
C ALA A 72 0.06 -5.46 -3.66
N VAL A 73 -0.21 -6.18 -4.76
CA VAL A 73 -1.33 -5.89 -5.68
C VAL A 73 -2.67 -6.06 -4.97
N ARG A 74 -2.87 -7.18 -4.26
CA ARG A 74 -4.10 -7.47 -3.53
C ARG A 74 -4.41 -6.40 -2.48
N GLU A 75 -3.43 -6.04 -1.66
CA GLU A 75 -3.63 -5.04 -0.60
C GLU A 75 -3.94 -3.63 -1.13
N VAL A 76 -3.36 -3.26 -2.29
CA VAL A 76 -3.72 -2.00 -2.96
C VAL A 76 -5.18 -2.02 -3.42
N LEU A 77 -5.62 -3.11 -4.05
CA LEU A 77 -6.99 -3.24 -4.56
C LEU A 77 -8.00 -3.16 -3.41
N GLU A 78 -7.82 -3.95 -2.36
CA GLU A 78 -8.71 -3.95 -1.18
C GLU A 78 -8.75 -2.59 -0.46
N SER A 79 -7.67 -1.81 -0.54
CA SER A 79 -7.60 -0.48 0.09
C SER A 79 -8.34 0.60 -0.71
N LYS A 80 -8.62 0.37 -1.99
CA LYS A 80 -9.39 1.30 -2.86
C LYS A 80 -10.90 1.06 -2.83
N GLU A 81 -11.35 -0.11 -2.41
CA GLU A 81 -12.77 -0.50 -2.38
C GLU A 81 -13.53 -0.05 -1.11
N ASN A 82 -12.94 0.85 -0.29
CA ASN A 82 -13.60 1.44 0.89
C ASN A 82 -13.88 2.93 0.71
#